data_AF-A0A061N124-F1
#
_entry.id   AF-A0A061N124-F1
#
_cell.length_a   1.000
_cell.length_b   1.000
_cell.length_c   1.000
_cell.angle_alpha   90.00
_cell.angle_beta   90.00
_cell.angle_gamma   90.00
#
_symmetry.space_group_name_H-M   'P 1'
#
loop_
_entity.id
_entity.type
_entity.pdbx_description
1 polymer ?
#
loop_
_entity_poly.entity_id
_entity_poly.type
_entity_poly.pdbx_seq_one_letter_code
_entity_poly.pdbx_strand_id
1 'polypeptide(L)' 'MKIATVVGARPQFMKAAMVSKQLRQHETLIHTGQHYDVAMSDVFFFTTTIEEA' A
#
# COMPACT_ATOMS: atom_id res chain seq x y z
N MET A 1 3.86 13.87 13.34
CA MET A 1 4.74 12.67 13.35
C MET A 1 4.89 12.19 11.92
N LYS A 2 6.02 11.57 11.55
CA LYS A 2 6.17 10.89 10.26
C LYS A 2 6.07 9.37 10.50
N ILE A 3 5.27 8.68 9.71
CA ILE A 3 4.97 7.25 9.83
C ILE A 3 5.39 6.58 8.52
N ALA A 4 6.16 5.50 8.58
CA ALA A 4 6.49 4.67 7.44
C ALA A 4 5.75 3.34 7.56
N THR A 5 4.92 3.02 6.58
CA THR A 5 4.18 1.76 6.52
C THR A 5 4.81 0.88 5.44
N VAL A 6 5.48 -0.20 5.83
CA VAL A 6 6.20 -1.08 4.90
C VAL A 6 5.40 -2.36 4.66
N VAL A 7 5.08 -2.67 3.40
CA VAL A 7 4.32 -3.86 2.99
C VAL A 7 5.04 -4.61 1.87
N GLY A 8 4.88 -5.92 1.79
CA GLY A 8 5.53 -6.78 0.80
C GLY A 8 4.68 -7.92 0.22
N ALA A 9 3.56 -8.27 0.86
CA ALA A 9 2.64 -9.31 0.39
C ALA A 9 1.24 -8.74 0.14
N ARG A 10 0.53 -9.24 -0.89
CA ARG A 10 -0.79 -8.75 -1.31
C ARG A 10 -1.83 -8.57 -0.18
N PRO A 11 -2.01 -9.53 0.75
CA PRO A 11 -2.95 -9.36 1.87
C PRO A 11 -2.60 -8.20 2.82
N GLN A 12 -1.34 -7.75 2.85
CA GLN A 12 -0.90 -6.66 3.71
C GLN A 12 -1.38 -5.31 3.20
N PHE A 13 -1.53 -5.12 1.89
CA PHE A 13 -2.08 -3.87 1.34
C PHE A 13 -3.53 -3.64 1.75
N MET A 14 -4.36 -4.68 1.70
CA MET A 14 -5.75 -4.58 2.12
C MET A 14 -5.86 -4.25 3.61
N LYS A 15 -4.97 -4.82 4.44
CA LYS A 15 -4.86 -4.47 5.86
C LYS A 15 -4.37 -3.03 6.07
N ALA A 16 -3.34 -2.61 5.32
CA ALA A 16 -2.77 -1.27 5.38
C ALA A 16 -3.79 -0.22 4.93
N ALA A 17 -4.60 -0.49 3.90
CA ALA A 17 -5.64 0.41 3.40
C ALA A 17 -6.61 0.88 4.51
N MET A 18 -6.97 -0.03 5.43
CA MET A 18 -7.94 0.27 6.49
C MET A 18 -7.44 1.31 7.49
N VAL A 19 -6.13 1.36 7.72
CA VAL A 19 -5.48 2.29 8.68
C VAL A 19 -4.85 3.49 7.97
N SER A 20 -4.41 3.29 6.73
CA SER A 20 -3.78 4.32 5.89
C SER A 20 -4.73 5.51 5.70
N LYS A 21 -6.03 5.30 5.55
CA LYS A 21 -7.02 6.38 5.39
C LYS A 21 -6.93 7.45 6.50
N GLN A 22 -6.67 7.06 7.73
CA GLN A 22 -6.54 7.94 8.89
C GLN A 22 -5.11 8.50 9.04
N LEU A 23 -4.12 7.81 8.48
CA LEU A 23 -2.71 8.16 8.60
C LEU A 23 -2.16 8.92 7.39
N ARG A 24 -2.91 9.02 6.28
CA ARG A 24 -2.51 9.57 4.98
C ARG A 24 -1.65 10.84 5.03
N GLN A 25 -2.01 11.81 5.87
CA GLN A 25 -1.27 13.09 5.96
C GLN A 25 0.12 12.97 6.60
N HIS A 26 0.39 11.85 7.26
CA HIS A 26 1.60 11.58 8.04
C HIS A 26 2.33 10.33 7.58
N GLU A 27 1.75 9.57 6.64
CA GLU A 27 2.18 8.24 6.23
C GLU A 27 2.91 8.28 4.88
N THR A 28 4.03 7.57 4.82
CA THR A 28 4.64 7.13 3.59
C THR A 28 4.48 5.61 3.50
N LEU A 29 3.69 5.15 2.53
CA LEU A 29 3.51 3.72 2.25
C LEU A 29 4.63 3.25 1.33
N ILE A 30 5.36 2.22 1.75
CA ILE A 30 6.52 1.66 1.05
C ILE A 30 6.21 0.21 0.69
N HIS A 31 6.23 -0.10 -0.60
CA HIS A 31 6.10 -1.46 -1.10
C HIS A 31 7.48 -2.05 -1.38
N THR A 32 7.77 -3.23 -0.82
CA THR A 32 9.09 -3.89 -0.96
C THR A 32 9.25 -4.71 -2.23
N GLY A 33 8.19 -4.87 -3.05
CA GLY A 33 8.23 -5.67 -4.28
C GLY A 33 8.36 -7.18 -4.07
N GLN A 34 8.23 -7.69 -2.85
CA GLN A 34 8.45 -9.11 -2.52
C GLN A 34 7.39 -10.07 -3.12
N HIS A 35 6.29 -9.56 -3.67
CA HIS A 35 5.25 -10.31 -4.40
C HIS A 35 4.87 -9.60 -5.73
N TYR A 36 5.86 -9.07 -6.46
CA TYR A 36 5.63 -8.35 -7.72
C TYR A 36 5.26 -9.32 -8.86
N ASP A 37 3.96 -9.61 -8.98
CA ASP A 37 3.35 -10.09 -10.22
C ASP A 37 2.60 -8.92 -10.85
N VAL A 38 3.25 -8.29 -11.84
CA VAL A 38 2.86 -7.03 -12.49
C VAL A 38 1.41 -7.07 -12.98
N ALA A 39 1.00 -8.22 -13.52
CA ALA A 39 -0.30 -8.40 -14.16
C ALA A 39 -1.50 -8.29 -13.20
N MET A 40 -1.29 -8.42 -11.88
CA MET A 40 -2.35 -8.28 -10.87
C MET A 40 -2.16 -7.07 -9.94
N SER A 41 -1.02 -6.39 -10.00
CA SER A 41 -0.74 -5.20 -9.19
C SER A 41 -1.60 -4.02 -9.63
N ASP A 42 -1.69 -3.81 -10.95
CA ASP A 42 -2.39 -2.67 -11.55
C ASP A 42 -3.88 -2.61 -11.19
N VAL A 43 -4.57 -3.76 -11.15
CA VAL A 43 -5.99 -3.82 -10.77
C VAL A 43 -6.19 -3.50 -9.27
N PHE A 44 -5.24 -3.89 -8.41
CA PHE A 44 -5.37 -3.67 -6.97
C PHE A 44 -5.21 -2.19 -6.59
N PHE A 45 -4.22 -1.51 -7.16
CA PHE A 45 -4.00 -0.08 -6.95
C PHE A 45 -5.02 0.79 -7.69
N PHE A 46 -5.59 0.31 -8.80
CA PHE A 46 -6.70 1.01 -9.45
C PHE A 46 -8.00 0.96 -8.64
N THR A 47 -8.23 -0.13 -7.89
CA THR A 47 -9.48 -0.33 -7.12
C THR A 47 -9.40 0.15 -5.67
N THR A 48 -8.20 0.24 -5.11
CA THR A 48 -7.96 0.75 -3.74
C THR A 48 -7.34 2.13 -3.89
N THR A 49 -7.81 3.16 -3.19
CA THR A 49 -7.32 4.57 -3.28
C THR A 49 -5.86 4.79 -2.82
N ILE A 50 -5.01 3.77 -2.94
CA ILE A 50 -3.59 3.77 -2.59
C ILE A 50 -2.82 4.07 -3.86
N GLU A 51 -2.03 5.15 -3.83
CA GLU A 51 -1.09 5.50 -4.89
C GLU A 51 0.31 5.02 -4.50
N GLU A 52 1.06 4.44 -5.45
CA GLU A 52 2.46 4.06 -5.27
C GLU A 52 3.33 5.33 -5.38
N ALA A 53 4.26 5.52 -4.43
CA ALA A 53 5.18 6.66 -4.36
C ALA A 53 6.61 6.23 -4.67
#